data_AF-A0A954Y1H7-F1
#
_entry.id   AF-A0A954Y1H7-F1
#
_cell.length_a   1.000
_cell.length_b   1.000
_cell.length_c   1.000
_cell.angle_alpha   90.00
_cell.angle_beta   90.00
_cell.angle_gamma   90.00
#
_symmetry.space_group_name_H-M   'P 1'
#
loop_
_entity.id
_entity.type
_entity.pdbx_description
1 polymer ?
#
loop_
_entity_poly.entity_id
_entity_poly.type
_entity_poly.pdbx_seq_one_letter_code
_entity_poly.pdbx_strand_id
1 'polypeptide(L)'
;MDETDRMQGPDTHGSEQTKNEAMFPMERSAWKRMRRKDQVQQQEAPHHDVLVICTRNRATEVRACLDALEHAQDCPGRTLVVDSSDGRETHGVVESRVGTWSSRGRVLDYVHTEPGLTRQRNFALDHLGNMRGIIFFIDDDCLIPSGYFDAIRSAYDEHPGCVGVGGAVQGTAENQNTATDWIKTTTSRALLLAARPGHFTRAGANTRFVSAPGESRPVKWLTGGAMSFRMDAVDKTRFDDHGLDGYC
;
A
#
# COMPACT_ATOMS: atom_id res chain seq x y z
N MET A 1 -2.08 57.14 65.17
CA MET A 1 -3.46 56.75 65.56
C MET A 1 -4.12 56.31 64.26
N ASP A 2 -4.35 55.05 63.94
CA ASP A 2 -4.25 53.80 64.69
C ASP A 2 -4.28 52.63 63.66
N GLU A 3 -3.73 51.49 64.09
CA GLU A 3 -3.81 50.08 63.65
C GLU A 3 -4.47 49.67 62.30
N THR A 4 -3.72 49.10 61.36
CA THR A 4 -3.51 47.65 61.07
C THR A 4 -4.75 46.83 60.71
N ASP A 5 -4.80 46.33 59.47
CA ASP A 5 -5.09 44.90 59.26
C ASP A 5 -4.44 44.35 57.97
N ARG A 6 -4.02 43.10 58.07
CA ARG A 6 -3.31 42.28 57.10
C ARG A 6 -4.19 41.96 55.89
N MET A 7 -3.57 41.62 54.76
CA MET A 7 -3.70 40.30 54.13
C MET A 7 -2.90 40.23 52.82
N GLN A 8 -2.27 39.08 52.67
CA GLN A 8 -1.41 38.57 51.62
C GLN A 8 -1.94 38.82 50.19
N GLY A 9 -1.04 39.22 49.28
CA GLY A 9 -1.28 39.16 47.85
C GLY A 9 -1.12 37.74 47.30
N PRO A 10 -1.79 37.40 46.20
CA PRO A 10 -1.43 36.23 45.39
C PRO A 10 -0.82 36.63 44.04
N ASP A 11 0.11 35.79 43.65
CA ASP A 11 0.93 35.80 42.46
C ASP A 11 0.13 35.91 41.15
N THR A 12 0.55 36.84 40.30
CA THR A 12 0.10 36.96 38.91
C THR A 12 0.95 36.07 38.01
N HIS A 13 0.52 34.83 37.77
CA HIS A 13 0.95 34.02 36.63
C HIS A 13 -0.28 33.37 36.00
N GLY A 14 -0.85 34.03 34.99
CA GLY A 14 -1.98 33.47 34.25
C GLY A 14 -2.44 34.39 33.13
N SER A 15 -1.95 34.14 31.91
CA SER A 15 -2.73 34.22 30.66
C SER A 15 -1.80 34.07 29.46
N GLU A 16 -1.70 32.87 28.88
CA GLU A 16 -1.50 32.69 27.43
C GLU A 16 -1.61 31.19 27.06
N GLN A 17 -2.84 30.67 27.13
CA GLN A 17 -3.33 29.62 26.24
C GLN A 17 -4.61 30.22 25.63
N THR A 18 -4.73 30.36 24.33
CA THR A 18 -5.36 29.34 23.50
C THR A 18 -5.34 29.82 22.05
N LYS A 19 -4.87 28.96 21.12
CA LYS A 19 -5.32 28.85 19.72
C LYS A 19 -4.50 27.77 19.02
N ASN A 20 -4.91 26.52 19.20
CA ASN A 20 -4.73 25.44 18.22
C ASN A 20 -5.54 24.22 18.69
N GLU A 21 -6.82 24.19 18.31
CA GLU A 21 -7.65 23.00 18.43
C GLU A 21 -8.65 22.96 17.27
N ALA A 22 -8.44 22.02 16.36
CA ALA A 22 -9.49 21.34 15.60
C ALA A 22 -8.92 20.05 14.99
N MET A 23 -8.47 19.12 15.84
CA MET A 23 -8.26 17.72 15.47
C MET A 23 -9.29 16.90 16.27
N PHE A 24 -10.29 16.34 15.59
CA PHE A 24 -11.34 15.56 16.23
C PHE A 24 -10.76 14.26 16.83
N PRO A 25 -10.94 13.98 18.14
CA PRO A 25 -10.47 12.76 18.75
C PRO A 25 -11.54 11.66 18.67
N MET A 26 -11.26 10.57 17.94
CA MET A 26 -11.95 9.28 18.12
C MET A 26 -11.02 8.30 18.85
N GLU A 27 -11.54 7.70 19.92
CA GLU A 27 -10.77 7.14 21.03
C GLU A 27 -9.94 5.88 20.70
N ARG A 28 -8.65 5.92 21.10
CA ARG A 28 -7.68 4.80 21.08
C ARG A 28 -8.01 3.64 22.03
N SER A 29 -9.15 3.72 22.73
CA SER A 29 -9.51 2.86 23.88
C SER A 29 -10.33 1.64 23.47
N ALA A 30 -11.02 1.66 22.32
CA ALA A 30 -11.81 0.54 21.82
C ALA A 30 -10.93 -0.65 21.34
N TRP A 31 -9.76 -0.35 20.77
CA TRP A 31 -8.86 -1.34 20.16
C TRP A 31 -8.19 -2.29 21.16
N LYS A 32 -7.99 -1.86 22.42
CA LYS A 32 -7.29 -2.67 23.45
C LYS A 32 -8.20 -3.71 24.13
N ARG A 33 -9.52 -3.65 23.95
CA ARG A 33 -10.47 -4.52 24.64
C ARG A 33 -10.87 -5.79 23.89
N MET A 34 -10.68 -5.85 22.57
CA MET A 34 -10.97 -7.05 21.77
C MET A 34 -9.82 -8.08 21.74
N ARG A 35 -8.59 -7.70 22.09
CA ARG A 35 -7.41 -8.57 21.97
C ARG A 35 -7.15 -9.54 23.12
N ARG A 36 -8.09 -9.75 24.04
CA ARG A 36 -7.82 -10.42 25.33
C ARG A 36 -8.56 -11.74 25.60
N LYS A 37 -9.29 -12.34 24.64
CA LYS A 37 -10.06 -13.57 24.94
C LYS A 37 -9.93 -14.79 24.02
N ASP A 38 -9.22 -14.73 22.90
CA ASP A 38 -9.06 -15.92 22.07
C ASP A 38 -7.60 -16.39 22.04
N GLN A 39 -7.17 -17.05 23.12
CA GLN A 39 -6.09 -18.04 23.02
C GLN A 39 -6.71 -19.34 22.50
N VAL A 40 -6.87 -19.41 21.19
CA VAL A 40 -7.10 -20.65 20.45
C VAL A 40 -5.77 -21.09 19.86
N GLN A 41 -5.53 -22.39 19.93
CA GLN A 41 -4.30 -23.12 19.59
C GLN A 41 -3.69 -22.67 18.26
N GLN A 42 -2.36 -22.51 18.24
CA GLN A 42 -1.57 -22.22 17.06
C GLN A 42 -1.64 -23.39 16.08
N GLN A 43 -2.57 -23.33 15.13
CA GLN A 43 -2.34 -23.82 13.78
C GLN A 43 -1.54 -22.74 13.03
N GLU A 44 -0.52 -23.14 12.26
CA GLU A 44 0.27 -22.22 11.44
C GLU A 44 -0.66 -21.29 10.67
N ALA A 45 -0.52 -19.99 10.91
CA ALA A 45 -1.42 -19.01 10.35
C ALA A 45 -1.35 -19.06 8.81
N PRO A 46 -2.50 -19.00 8.10
CA PRO A 46 -2.48 -18.77 6.66
C PRO A 46 -1.67 -17.50 6.41
N HIS A 47 -0.74 -17.56 5.45
CA HIS A 47 0.27 -16.57 5.08
C HIS A 47 0.13 -15.19 5.74
N HIS A 48 1.17 -14.72 6.43
CA HIS A 48 1.26 -13.38 7.04
C HIS A 48 1.26 -12.21 6.04
N ASP A 49 0.85 -12.49 4.80
CA ASP A 49 0.81 -11.54 3.71
C ASP A 49 -0.31 -10.53 3.91
N VAL A 50 -0.15 -9.36 3.29
CA VAL A 50 -1.12 -8.28 3.32
C VAL A 50 -1.30 -7.70 1.94
N LEU A 51 -2.56 -7.50 1.56
CA LEU A 51 -2.91 -6.74 0.38
C LEU A 51 -3.14 -5.28 0.75
N VAL A 52 -2.53 -4.36 0.00
CA VAL A 52 -2.73 -2.92 0.13
C VAL A 52 -3.34 -2.40 -1.16
N ILE A 53 -4.47 -1.71 -1.04
CA ILE A 53 -5.17 -1.04 -2.13
C ILE A 53 -5.09 0.47 -1.87
N CYS A 54 -4.36 1.20 -2.71
CA CYS A 54 -4.31 2.66 -2.64
C CYS A 54 -5.40 3.24 -3.54
N THR A 55 -6.15 4.22 -3.06
CA THR A 55 -7.29 4.80 -3.79
C THR A 55 -7.49 6.28 -3.48
N ARG A 56 -8.13 6.99 -4.41
CA ARG A 56 -8.57 8.38 -4.21
C ARG A 56 -9.77 8.69 -5.10
N ASN A 57 -10.88 9.10 -4.50
CA ASN A 57 -12.13 9.52 -5.15
C ASN A 57 -12.69 8.46 -6.13
N ARG A 58 -12.49 7.17 -5.83
CA ARG A 58 -12.81 6.03 -6.71
C ARG A 58 -13.59 4.93 -5.97
N ALA A 59 -14.63 5.35 -5.26
CA ALA A 59 -15.43 4.44 -4.44
C ALA A 59 -16.11 3.32 -5.24
N THR A 60 -16.43 3.56 -6.51
CA THR A 60 -17.06 2.56 -7.40
C THR A 60 -16.07 1.46 -7.78
N GLU A 61 -14.84 1.84 -8.11
CA GLU A 61 -13.73 0.97 -8.47
C GLU A 61 -13.31 0.13 -7.27
N VAL A 62 -13.14 0.75 -6.09
CA VAL A 62 -12.89 0.03 -4.83
C VAL A 62 -13.99 -0.99 -4.55
N ARG A 63 -15.26 -0.65 -4.79
CA ARG A 63 -16.37 -1.59 -4.66
C ARG A 63 -16.19 -2.80 -5.57
N ALA A 64 -15.94 -2.58 -6.86
CA ALA A 64 -15.74 -3.66 -7.82
C ALA A 64 -14.51 -4.53 -7.49
N CYS A 65 -13.41 -3.90 -7.09
CA CYS A 65 -12.18 -4.58 -6.68
C CYS A 65 -12.41 -5.47 -5.45
N LEU A 66 -13.05 -4.94 -4.40
CA LEU A 66 -13.35 -5.71 -3.19
C LEU A 66 -14.34 -6.84 -3.46
N ASP A 67 -15.32 -6.65 -4.34
CA ASP A 67 -16.27 -7.70 -4.74
C ASP A 67 -15.55 -8.85 -5.46
N ALA A 68 -14.60 -8.54 -6.35
CA ALA A 68 -13.77 -9.56 -7.02
C ALA A 68 -12.88 -10.31 -6.02
N LEU A 69 -12.23 -9.59 -5.10
CA LEU A 69 -11.34 -10.15 -4.09
C LEU A 69 -12.08 -10.94 -3.01
N GLU A 70 -13.34 -10.64 -2.75
CA GLU A 70 -14.14 -11.35 -1.75
C GLU A 70 -14.27 -12.85 -2.08
N HIS A 71 -14.29 -13.20 -3.36
CA HIS A 71 -14.44 -14.58 -3.80
C HIS A 71 -13.11 -15.28 -4.14
N ALA A 72 -12.02 -14.53 -4.24
CA ALA A 72 -10.69 -15.07 -4.46
C ALA A 72 -10.21 -15.88 -3.25
N GLN A 73 -9.91 -17.17 -3.48
CA GLN A 73 -9.50 -18.10 -2.41
C GLN A 73 -8.04 -17.88 -1.99
N ASP A 74 -7.20 -17.39 -2.90
CA ASP A 74 -5.78 -17.12 -2.70
C ASP A 74 -5.49 -15.71 -2.14
N CYS A 75 -6.52 -14.89 -1.98
CA CYS A 75 -6.42 -13.53 -1.45
C CYS A 75 -5.76 -13.52 -0.05
N PRO A 76 -4.83 -12.59 0.23
CA PRO A 76 -4.23 -12.45 1.56
C PRO A 76 -5.27 -12.36 2.68
N GLY A 77 -4.93 -12.91 3.85
CA GLY A 77 -5.83 -12.92 5.01
C GLY A 77 -6.15 -11.52 5.56
N ARG A 78 -5.34 -10.53 5.21
CA ARG A 78 -5.53 -9.12 5.55
C ARG A 78 -5.47 -8.25 4.30
N THR A 79 -6.46 -7.38 4.14
CA THR A 79 -6.50 -6.33 3.14
C THR A 79 -6.63 -4.97 3.82
N LEU A 80 -5.77 -4.02 3.45
CA LEU A 80 -5.77 -2.64 3.90
C LEU A 80 -6.10 -1.72 2.74
N VAL A 81 -7.22 -1.00 2.83
CA VAL A 81 -7.53 0.10 1.92
C VAL A 81 -6.93 1.39 2.48
N VAL A 82 -5.99 1.97 1.73
CA VAL A 82 -5.38 3.27 2.03
C VAL A 82 -5.99 4.30 1.11
N ASP A 83 -6.78 5.19 1.70
CA ASP A 83 -7.61 6.15 0.99
C ASP A 83 -7.08 7.56 1.23
N SER A 84 -7.20 8.41 0.21
CA SER A 84 -6.96 9.85 0.32
C SER A 84 -8.06 10.64 -0.39
N SER A 85 -9.25 10.06 -0.48
CA SER A 85 -10.45 10.69 -1.05
C SER A 85 -10.80 11.94 -0.26
N ASP A 86 -11.39 12.91 -0.96
CA ASP A 86 -11.88 14.15 -0.34
C ASP A 86 -13.19 13.88 0.43
N GLY A 87 -13.94 12.83 0.03
CA GLY A 87 -15.20 12.40 0.62
C GLY A 87 -15.11 11.14 1.49
N ARG A 88 -16.28 10.56 1.81
CA ARG A 88 -16.44 9.38 2.70
C ARG A 88 -17.04 8.16 2.00
N GLU A 89 -17.25 8.25 0.69
CA GLU A 89 -17.86 7.22 -0.13
C GLU A 89 -17.06 5.92 -0.10
N THR A 90 -15.73 6.02 -0.24
CA THR A 90 -14.80 4.87 -0.15
C THR A 90 -14.83 4.24 1.25
N HIS A 91 -14.85 5.05 2.31
CA HIS A 91 -15.00 4.55 3.68
C HIS A 91 -16.30 3.75 3.85
N GLY A 92 -17.44 4.27 3.37
CA GLY A 92 -18.72 3.56 3.45
C GLY A 92 -18.74 2.25 2.65
N VAL A 93 -18.04 2.21 1.50
CA VAL A 93 -17.82 1.00 0.69
C VAL A 93 -17.08 -0.07 1.50
N VAL A 94 -16.00 0.30 2.19
CA VAL A 94 -15.21 -0.64 3.00
C VAL A 94 -16.00 -1.09 4.24
N GLU A 95 -16.59 -0.15 4.98
CA GLU A 95 -17.37 -0.41 6.20
C GLU A 95 -18.50 -1.42 5.95
N SER A 96 -19.22 -1.29 4.83
CA SER A 96 -20.29 -2.21 4.44
C SER A 96 -19.84 -3.66 4.19
N ARG A 97 -18.54 -3.90 3.96
CA ARG A 97 -17.97 -5.21 3.61
C ARG A 97 -17.23 -5.89 4.76
N VAL A 98 -16.89 -5.17 5.82
CA VAL A 98 -16.11 -5.71 6.95
C VAL A 98 -16.72 -6.99 7.52
N GLY A 99 -18.04 -7.02 7.75
CA GLY A 99 -18.73 -8.20 8.30
C GLY A 99 -18.67 -9.42 7.38
N THR A 100 -18.86 -9.20 6.09
CA THR A 100 -18.84 -10.22 5.04
C THR A 100 -17.43 -10.79 4.79
N TRP A 101 -16.39 -9.98 4.97
CA TRP A 101 -15.00 -10.43 4.94
C TRP A 101 -14.62 -11.20 6.20
N SER A 102 -15.06 -10.71 7.37
CA SER A 102 -14.81 -11.35 8.66
C SER A 102 -15.45 -12.74 8.75
N SER A 103 -16.64 -12.94 8.19
CA SER A 103 -17.30 -14.26 8.15
C SER A 103 -16.55 -15.29 7.30
N ARG A 104 -15.63 -14.83 6.44
CA ARG A 104 -14.72 -15.67 5.64
C ARG A 104 -13.32 -15.78 6.27
N GLY A 105 -13.15 -15.33 7.51
CA GLY A 105 -11.86 -15.39 8.21
C GLY A 105 -10.82 -14.40 7.69
N ARG A 106 -11.24 -13.34 7.00
CA ARG A 106 -10.34 -12.29 6.49
C ARG A 106 -10.57 -10.96 7.19
N VAL A 107 -9.50 -10.18 7.32
CA VAL A 107 -9.51 -8.82 7.88
C VAL A 107 -9.53 -7.81 6.75
N LEU A 108 -10.49 -6.89 6.78
CA LEU A 108 -10.57 -5.75 5.87
C LEU A 108 -10.47 -4.46 6.69
N ASP A 109 -9.35 -3.76 6.54
CA ASP A 109 -9.04 -2.51 7.24
C ASP A 109 -9.15 -1.30 6.29
N TYR A 110 -9.38 -0.13 6.87
CA TYR A 110 -9.40 1.16 6.18
C TYR A 110 -8.54 2.17 6.93
N VAL A 111 -7.81 3.00 6.18
CA VAL A 111 -7.15 4.19 6.72
C VAL A 111 -7.23 5.34 5.74
N HIS A 112 -7.42 6.55 6.26
CA HIS A 112 -7.39 7.78 5.48
C HIS A 112 -6.05 8.49 5.67
N THR A 113 -5.53 9.09 4.60
CA THR A 113 -4.18 9.67 4.51
C THR A 113 -4.17 10.90 3.60
N GLU A 114 -3.07 11.65 3.64
CA GLU A 114 -2.83 12.74 2.69
C GLU A 114 -2.70 12.24 1.25
N PRO A 115 -3.11 13.04 0.23
CA PRO A 115 -2.97 12.66 -1.17
C PRO A 115 -1.51 12.41 -1.60
N GLY A 116 -1.35 11.37 -2.41
CA GLY A 116 -0.12 10.95 -3.08
C GLY A 116 0.05 9.43 -3.04
N LEU A 117 0.12 8.78 -4.19
CA LEU A 117 0.20 7.31 -4.27
C LEU A 117 1.43 6.76 -3.52
N THR A 118 2.59 7.40 -3.65
CA THR A 118 3.80 6.99 -2.95
C THR A 118 3.71 7.24 -1.44
N ARG A 119 3.04 8.32 -1.02
CA ARG A 119 2.73 8.58 0.40
C ARG A 119 1.82 7.53 0.98
N GLN A 120 0.77 7.12 0.27
CA GLN A 120 -0.13 6.06 0.70
C GLN A 120 0.60 4.73 0.89
N ARG A 121 1.50 4.38 -0.05
CA ARG A 121 2.33 3.17 0.05
C ARG A 121 3.31 3.24 1.22
N ASN A 122 3.97 4.39 1.41
CA ASN A 122 4.86 4.63 2.55
C ASN A 122 4.10 4.54 3.88
N PHE A 123 2.91 5.16 3.96
CA PHE A 123 2.04 5.07 5.12
C PHE A 123 1.66 3.61 5.42
N ALA A 124 1.32 2.82 4.40
CA ALA A 124 1.03 1.41 4.57
C ALA A 124 2.23 0.67 5.18
N LEU A 125 3.44 0.87 4.66
CA LEU A 125 4.67 0.26 5.20
C LEU A 125 4.87 0.61 6.68
N ASP A 126 4.69 1.88 7.05
CA ASP A 126 4.84 2.34 8.44
C ASP A 126 3.73 1.79 9.34
N HIS A 127 2.48 1.78 8.86
CA HIS A 127 1.33 1.25 9.58
C HIS A 127 1.46 -0.25 9.87
N LEU A 128 2.07 -0.98 8.94
CA LEU A 128 2.22 -2.44 8.99
C LEU A 128 3.55 -2.87 9.65
N GLY A 129 4.43 -1.92 10.00
CA GLY A 129 5.89 -2.05 10.18
C GLY A 129 6.50 -3.15 11.07
N ASN A 130 5.70 -4.01 11.69
CA ASN A 130 6.20 -5.21 12.38
C ASN A 130 5.76 -6.53 11.74
N MET A 131 4.97 -6.49 10.67
CA MET A 131 4.57 -7.70 9.98
C MET A 131 5.74 -8.32 9.23
N ARG A 132 5.63 -9.63 9.01
CA ARG A 132 6.57 -10.46 8.24
C ARG A 132 5.77 -11.08 7.10
N GLY A 133 6.42 -11.45 6.00
CA GLY A 133 5.74 -11.97 4.81
C GLY A 133 5.74 -10.99 3.65
N ILE A 134 4.79 -11.15 2.73
CA ILE A 134 4.71 -10.41 1.48
C ILE A 134 3.68 -9.28 1.63
N ILE A 135 4.07 -8.06 1.26
CA ILE A 135 3.15 -6.95 1.04
C ILE A 135 2.84 -6.87 -0.45
N PHE A 136 1.56 -6.92 -0.80
CA PHE A 136 1.06 -6.73 -2.16
C PHE A 136 0.51 -5.31 -2.29
N PHE A 137 0.84 -4.63 -3.37
CA PHE A 137 0.25 -3.36 -3.78
C PHE A 137 -0.46 -3.57 -5.11
N ILE A 138 -1.76 -3.29 -5.12
CA ILE A 138 -2.57 -3.24 -6.34
C ILE A 138 -3.32 -1.90 -6.39
N ASP A 139 -3.64 -1.46 -7.60
CA ASP A 139 -4.51 -0.30 -7.80
C ASP A 139 -6.00 -0.70 -7.66
N ASP A 140 -6.87 0.28 -7.42
CA ASP A 140 -8.31 0.05 -7.18
C ASP A 140 -9.11 -0.38 -8.42
N ASP A 141 -8.51 -0.31 -9.60
CA ASP A 141 -9.10 -0.74 -10.88
C ASP A 141 -8.45 -2.00 -11.45
N CYS A 142 -7.58 -2.66 -10.68
CA CYS A 142 -6.98 -3.92 -11.08
C CYS A 142 -7.98 -5.08 -10.99
N LEU A 143 -8.21 -5.74 -12.13
CA LEU A 143 -8.91 -7.03 -12.17
C LEU A 143 -7.90 -8.16 -11.94
N ILE A 144 -7.90 -8.71 -10.73
CA ILE A 144 -6.99 -9.78 -10.33
C ILE A 144 -7.60 -11.14 -10.68
N PRO A 145 -6.97 -11.96 -11.55
CA PRO A 145 -7.44 -13.31 -11.84
C PRO A 145 -7.22 -14.23 -10.64
N SER A 146 -8.05 -15.28 -10.55
CA SER A 146 -7.87 -16.33 -9.53
C SER A 146 -6.47 -16.95 -9.64
N GLY A 147 -5.82 -17.20 -8.50
CA GLY A 147 -4.48 -17.80 -8.44
C GLY A 147 -3.34 -16.80 -8.65
N TYR A 148 -3.63 -15.51 -8.81
CA TYR A 148 -2.62 -14.46 -8.91
C TYR A 148 -1.70 -14.43 -7.68
N PHE A 149 -2.26 -14.45 -6.47
CA PHE A 149 -1.47 -14.32 -5.26
C PHE A 149 -0.61 -15.57 -5.03
N ASP A 150 -1.15 -16.75 -5.32
CA ASP A 150 -0.41 -18.02 -5.24
C ASP A 150 0.73 -18.10 -6.25
N ALA A 151 0.53 -17.56 -7.47
CA ALA A 151 1.60 -17.47 -8.47
C ALA A 151 2.74 -16.57 -8.00
N ILE A 152 2.42 -15.44 -7.36
CA ILE A 152 3.43 -14.55 -6.79
C ILE A 152 4.15 -15.20 -5.60
N ARG A 153 3.43 -15.88 -4.70
CA ARG A 153 4.04 -16.65 -3.60
C ARG A 153 4.99 -17.72 -4.13
N SER A 154 4.56 -18.49 -5.12
CA SER A 154 5.38 -19.50 -5.79
C SER A 154 6.66 -18.90 -6.36
N ALA A 155 6.58 -17.71 -6.98
CA ALA A 155 7.76 -17.02 -7.51
C ALA A 155 8.76 -16.61 -6.41
N TYR A 156 8.29 -16.25 -5.22
CA TYR A 156 9.15 -16.00 -4.06
C TYR A 156 9.81 -17.26 -3.52
N ASP A 157 9.10 -18.39 -3.53
CA ASP A 157 9.60 -19.68 -3.07
C ASP A 157 10.66 -20.25 -4.05
N GLU A 158 10.40 -20.15 -5.36
CA GLU A 158 11.34 -20.54 -6.43
C GLU A 158 12.57 -19.63 -6.49
N HIS A 159 12.43 -18.37 -6.05
CA HIS A 159 13.52 -17.39 -6.06
C HIS A 159 13.68 -16.71 -4.69
N PRO A 160 14.28 -17.40 -3.69
CA PRO A 160 14.41 -16.86 -2.33
C PRO A 160 15.18 -15.54 -2.22
N GLY A 161 16.05 -15.24 -3.19
CA GLY A 161 16.81 -13.99 -3.25
C GLY A 161 16.05 -12.80 -3.85
N CYS A 162 14.83 -13.00 -4.36
CA CYS A 162 14.02 -11.91 -4.91
C CYS A 162 13.46 -11.02 -3.78
N VAL A 163 13.68 -9.71 -3.92
CA VAL A 163 13.14 -8.68 -3.00
C VAL A 163 11.70 -8.32 -3.34
N GLY A 164 11.36 -8.34 -4.64
CA GLY A 164 10.04 -7.99 -5.14
C GLY A 164 9.66 -8.79 -6.37
N VAL A 165 8.35 -9.00 -6.56
CA VAL A 165 7.76 -9.69 -7.71
C VAL A 165 6.57 -8.87 -8.20
N GLY A 166 6.49 -8.65 -9.51
CA GLY A 166 5.40 -7.93 -10.16
C GLY A 166 4.49 -8.86 -10.95
N GLY A 167 3.21 -8.50 -11.04
CA GLY A 167 2.26 -9.14 -11.93
C GLY A 167 2.44 -8.70 -13.37
N ALA A 168 2.19 -9.60 -14.33
CA ALA A 168 2.06 -9.20 -15.72
C ALA A 168 0.75 -8.40 -15.89
N VAL A 169 0.87 -7.09 -16.09
CA VAL A 169 -0.29 -6.22 -16.31
C VAL A 169 -0.78 -6.38 -17.75
N GLN A 170 -2.05 -6.70 -17.93
CA GLN A 170 -2.69 -6.82 -19.25
C GLN A 170 -3.62 -5.64 -19.52
N GLY A 171 -3.85 -5.34 -20.80
CA GLY A 171 -4.88 -4.37 -21.21
C GLY A 171 -4.48 -2.89 -21.16
N THR A 172 -3.25 -2.56 -20.75
CA THR A 172 -2.73 -1.21 -20.94
C THR A 172 -2.42 -0.96 -22.41
N ALA A 173 -2.51 0.29 -22.88
CA ALA A 173 -2.05 0.69 -24.21
C ALA A 173 -0.56 0.32 -24.45
N GLU A 174 0.19 0.04 -23.38
CA GLU A 174 1.57 -0.46 -23.42
C GLU A 174 1.70 -1.89 -23.97
N ASN A 175 0.64 -2.71 -23.92
CA ASN A 175 0.63 -4.04 -24.54
C ASN A 175 0.49 -4.03 -26.07
N GLN A 176 0.15 -2.89 -26.67
CA GLN A 176 -0.12 -2.79 -28.11
C GLN A 176 1.11 -2.35 -28.92
N ASN A 177 2.21 -1.96 -28.26
CA ASN A 177 3.47 -1.60 -28.92
C ASN A 177 4.59 -2.60 -28.58
N THR A 178 4.46 -3.83 -29.08
CA THR A 178 5.61 -4.75 -29.28
C THR A 178 6.60 -4.21 -30.32
N ALA A 179 6.23 -3.17 -31.06
CA ALA A 179 7.04 -2.53 -32.08
C ALA A 179 7.72 -1.25 -31.57
N THR A 180 8.73 -1.35 -30.71
CA THR A 180 9.82 -0.35 -30.74
C THR A 180 11.16 -0.96 -30.35
N ASP A 181 11.58 -1.94 -31.14
CA ASP A 181 12.91 -2.54 -31.19
C ASP A 181 14.00 -1.54 -31.70
N TRP A 182 13.84 -0.24 -31.46
CA TRP A 182 14.74 0.83 -31.94
C TRP A 182 16.02 1.00 -31.09
N ILE A 183 16.20 0.17 -30.08
CA ILE A 183 17.38 0.14 -29.22
C ILE A 183 18.45 -0.80 -29.80
N LYS A 184 18.66 -0.77 -31.12
CA LYS A 184 19.72 -1.53 -31.79
C LYS A 184 20.55 -0.71 -32.77
N THR A 185 20.36 0.61 -32.86
CA THR A 185 21.22 1.48 -33.66
C THR A 185 22.48 1.86 -32.88
N THR A 186 23.60 2.04 -33.59
CA THR A 186 24.86 2.54 -33.03
C THR A 186 24.64 3.84 -32.23
N THR A 187 23.71 4.68 -32.69
CA THR A 187 23.32 5.96 -32.07
C THR A 187 22.71 5.76 -30.67
N SER A 188 21.79 4.82 -30.48
CA SER A 188 21.17 4.56 -29.16
C SER A 188 22.18 4.05 -28.14
N ARG A 189 23.21 3.30 -28.59
CA ARG A 189 24.32 2.85 -27.73
C ARG A 189 25.25 4.02 -27.39
N ALA A 190 25.55 4.88 -28.36
CA ALA A 190 26.35 6.09 -28.15
C ALA A 190 25.67 7.06 -27.18
N LEU A 191 24.34 7.14 -27.21
CA LEU A 191 23.53 7.98 -26.33
C LEU A 191 23.13 7.32 -25.01
N LEU A 192 23.68 6.14 -24.67
CA LEU A 192 23.42 5.45 -23.40
C LEU A 192 21.96 5.03 -23.17
N LEU A 193 21.14 5.00 -24.23
CA LEU A 193 19.71 4.67 -24.19
C LEU A 193 19.43 3.17 -24.32
N ALA A 194 20.47 2.34 -24.37
CA ALA A 194 20.34 0.91 -24.56
C ALA A 194 20.40 0.08 -23.27
N ALA A 195 19.37 -0.73 -23.03
CA ALA A 195 19.35 -1.77 -22.00
C ALA A 195 18.42 -2.94 -22.37
N ARG A 196 18.62 -4.07 -21.69
CA ARG A 196 17.73 -5.24 -21.80
C ARG A 196 16.34 -4.88 -21.26
N PRO A 197 15.23 -5.42 -21.77
CA PRO A 197 13.90 -5.21 -21.20
C PRO A 197 13.88 -5.45 -19.67
N GLY A 198 13.13 -4.67 -18.91
CA GLY A 198 13.07 -4.74 -17.43
C GLY A 198 14.35 -4.35 -16.71
N HIS A 199 15.21 -3.55 -17.35
CA HIS A 199 16.39 -2.94 -16.74
C HIS A 199 16.33 -1.42 -16.89
N PHE A 200 17.30 -0.74 -16.31
CA PHE A 200 17.53 0.68 -16.56
C PHE A 200 18.52 0.84 -17.72
N THR A 201 18.29 1.83 -18.57
CA THR A 201 19.31 2.35 -19.49
C THR A 201 20.43 2.99 -18.68
N ARG A 202 21.59 3.23 -19.31
CA ARG A 202 22.69 3.96 -18.64
C ARG A 202 22.32 5.42 -18.35
N ALA A 203 21.29 5.96 -19.00
CA ALA A 203 20.70 7.26 -18.70
C ALA A 203 19.62 7.21 -17.59
N GLY A 204 19.37 6.05 -16.98
CA GLY A 204 18.41 5.90 -15.87
C GLY A 204 16.95 5.69 -16.31
N ALA A 205 16.69 5.52 -17.60
CA ALA A 205 15.33 5.29 -18.09
C ALA A 205 14.94 3.80 -17.99
N ASN A 206 13.68 3.53 -17.65
CA ASN A 206 13.14 2.17 -17.57
C ASN A 206 12.94 1.57 -18.97
N THR A 207 13.44 0.37 -19.22
CA THR A 207 13.11 -0.38 -20.43
C THR A 207 11.89 -1.25 -20.19
N ARG A 208 10.85 -1.04 -21.00
CA ARG A 208 9.59 -1.80 -20.95
C ARG A 208 9.83 -3.30 -21.08
N PHE A 209 8.95 -4.08 -20.50
CA PHE A 209 8.89 -5.52 -20.66
C PHE A 209 7.46 -6.02 -20.49
N VAL A 210 7.16 -7.12 -21.16
CA VAL A 210 5.94 -7.89 -20.97
C VAL A 210 6.40 -9.34 -20.82
N SER A 211 5.97 -10.00 -19.76
CA SER A 211 6.18 -11.45 -19.62
C SER A 211 4.99 -12.17 -20.26
N ALA A 212 5.25 -13.25 -20.99
CA ALA A 212 4.17 -14.13 -21.43
C ALA A 212 3.51 -14.79 -20.21
N PRO A 213 2.22 -15.18 -20.29
CA PRO A 213 1.59 -15.95 -19.23
C PRO A 213 2.40 -17.20 -18.88
N GLY A 214 2.67 -17.40 -17.58
CA GLY A 214 3.44 -18.54 -17.09
C GLY A 214 4.97 -18.38 -17.14
N GLU A 215 5.49 -17.25 -17.62
CA GLU A 215 6.93 -16.97 -17.62
C GLU A 215 7.32 -15.98 -16.51
N SER A 216 8.30 -16.37 -15.68
CA SER A 216 8.97 -15.46 -14.76
C SER A 216 10.26 -14.94 -15.39
N ARG A 217 10.61 -13.68 -15.12
CA ARG A 217 11.82 -13.06 -15.67
C ARG A 217 12.49 -12.15 -14.65
N PRO A 218 13.81 -12.27 -14.45
CA PRO A 218 14.55 -11.33 -13.60
C PRO A 218 14.50 -9.91 -14.16
N VAL A 219 14.12 -8.96 -13.31
CA VAL A 219 14.03 -7.53 -13.64
C VAL A 219 14.72 -6.67 -12.57
N LYS A 220 15.04 -5.42 -12.92
CA LYS A 220 15.61 -4.41 -12.01
C LYS A 220 14.59 -3.40 -11.51
N TRP A 221 13.39 -3.40 -12.09
CA TRP A 221 12.28 -2.52 -11.72
C TRP A 221 10.95 -3.24 -11.95
N LEU A 222 9.93 -2.87 -11.17
CA LEU A 222 8.56 -3.39 -11.28
C LEU A 222 7.61 -2.30 -11.77
N THR A 223 6.56 -2.70 -12.48
CA THR A 223 5.46 -1.80 -12.84
C THR A 223 4.68 -1.40 -11.59
N GLY A 224 4.18 -0.17 -11.58
CA GLY A 224 3.57 0.41 -10.38
C GLY A 224 2.22 -0.18 -9.97
N GLY A 225 1.44 -0.73 -10.90
CA GLY A 225 0.04 -1.09 -10.63
C GLY A 225 -0.21 -2.50 -10.07
N ALA A 226 0.79 -3.39 -10.11
CA ALA A 226 0.68 -4.72 -9.52
C ALA A 226 2.06 -5.22 -9.10
N MET A 227 2.43 -4.92 -7.87
CA MET A 227 3.75 -5.24 -7.33
C MET A 227 3.66 -5.80 -5.91
N SER A 228 4.67 -6.55 -5.52
CA SER A 228 4.78 -7.10 -4.18
C SER A 228 6.23 -7.06 -3.71
N PHE A 229 6.42 -7.07 -2.39
CA PHE A 229 7.74 -7.09 -1.77
C PHE A 229 7.76 -7.99 -0.54
N ARG A 230 8.90 -8.62 -0.26
CA ARG A 230 9.15 -9.18 1.07
C ARG A 230 9.33 -8.02 2.05
N MET A 231 8.52 -7.95 3.11
CA MET A 231 8.52 -6.83 4.04
C MET A 231 9.86 -6.66 4.77
N ASP A 232 10.55 -7.75 5.11
CA ASP A 232 11.87 -7.72 5.73
C ASP A 232 12.97 -7.16 4.80
N ALA A 233 12.82 -7.35 3.49
CA ALA A 233 13.75 -6.85 2.49
C ALA A 233 13.56 -5.35 2.18
N VAL A 234 12.40 -4.78 2.50
CA VAL A 234 12.06 -3.37 2.21
C VAL A 234 11.78 -2.52 3.45
N ASP A 235 11.99 -3.04 4.65
CA ASP A 235 11.73 -2.36 5.94
C ASP A 235 12.33 -0.94 6.03
N LYS A 236 13.53 -0.76 5.45
CA LYS A 236 14.26 0.52 5.45
C LYS A 236 14.18 1.29 4.13
N THR A 237 13.35 0.82 3.20
CA THR A 237 13.18 1.41 1.87
C THR A 237 11.81 2.08 1.81
N ARG A 238 11.75 3.26 1.18
CA ARG A 238 10.51 3.99 0.96
C ARG A 238 10.39 4.36 -0.52
N PHE A 239 9.16 4.50 -0.97
CA PHE A 239 8.88 5.13 -2.25
C PHE A 239 9.27 6.60 -2.16
N ASP A 240 9.83 7.15 -3.23
CA ASP A 240 10.09 8.58 -3.30
C ASP A 240 8.74 9.33 -3.26
N ASP A 241 8.54 10.17 -2.26
CA ASP A 241 7.34 11.00 -2.10
C ASP A 241 7.66 12.50 -2.19
N HIS A 242 8.88 12.84 -2.60
CA HIS A 242 9.31 14.20 -2.85
C HIS A 242 8.98 14.62 -4.29
N GLY A 243 8.09 15.60 -4.45
CA GLY A 243 7.74 16.17 -5.75
C GLY A 243 6.89 15.26 -6.66
N LEU A 244 6.39 14.14 -6.14
CA LEU A 244 5.45 13.23 -6.79
C LEU A 244 4.04 13.41 -6.19
N ASP A 245 3.46 14.59 -6.37
CA ASP A 245 2.16 14.98 -5.77
C ASP A 245 0.93 14.46 -6.54
N GLY A 246 1.14 13.67 -7.60
CA GLY A 246 0.11 13.21 -8.51
C GLY A 246 -0.36 11.77 -8.27
N TYR A 247 -1.51 11.46 -8.86
CA TYR A 247 -1.95 10.10 -9.17
C TYR A 247 -1.74 9.90 -10.66
N CYS A 248 -1.00 8.85 -11.03
CA CYS A 248 -0.74 8.49 -12.43
C CYS A 248 -1.89 7.66 -12.99
#